data_AF-A0A6I5NK91-F1
#
_entry.id   AF-A0A6I5NK91-F1
#
_cell.length_a   1.000
_cell.length_b   1.000
_cell.length_c   1.000
_cell.angle_alpha   90.00
_cell.angle_beta   90.00
_cell.angle_gamma   90.00
#
_symmetry.space_group_name_H-M   'P 1'
#
loop_
_entity.id
_entity.type
_entity.pdbx_description
1 polymer ?
#
loop_
_entity_poly.entity_id
_entity_poly.type
_entity_poly.pdbx_seq_one_letter_code
_entity_poly.pdbx_strand_id
1 'polypeptide(L)'
;MLNDSDEQADSGLEGQIDAGLDTIVGKRLKKPNGPVNGYEWHMKRHAKYMAAGFAVIFGGLSIGDFLKLVPERSNADTQVVIDAIDKLVGKLTRDVVELPTVQAHPESFIVEMLALFAGGAILYFTIQDNDDYRTVFNHITRRYTPAQVRAARRSQAAWLATGAAIIAGVNALLVLLAQSWPTAVTSGLSSLSIAVGLAMILYSYYWGGRVNVGKYNFHAMRFVNIYQLSKNEEGRDERINYDRIAEKQLSYWANVLGLLAIVIGVGAALALYCLPTLKTPYFWIPLAVMLVVGLVVRWIVDDYAIRKFEGADDDVKI
;
A
#
# COMPACT_ATOMS: atom_id res chain seq x y z
N MET A 1 -27.75 60.74 -23.81
CA MET A 1 -27.54 59.69 -24.83
C MET A 1 -26.06 59.36 -24.84
N LEU A 2 -25.62 58.49 -23.95
CA LEU A 2 -24.26 57.95 -23.82
C LEU A 2 -24.36 56.87 -22.73
N ASN A 3 -24.71 55.62 -23.09
CA ASN A 3 -24.41 54.46 -22.25
C ASN A 3 -24.68 53.04 -22.82
N ASP A 4 -24.85 52.85 -24.14
CA ASP A 4 -25.12 51.50 -24.67
C ASP A 4 -23.94 50.90 -25.47
N SER A 5 -22.83 51.61 -25.60
CA SER A 5 -21.68 51.17 -26.42
C SER A 5 -20.59 50.42 -25.65
N ASP A 6 -20.52 50.59 -24.33
CA ASP A 6 -19.42 50.03 -23.52
C ASP A 6 -19.76 48.62 -23.00
N GLU A 7 -21.04 48.26 -22.86
CA GLU A 7 -21.50 46.96 -22.38
C GLU A 7 -21.41 45.86 -23.47
N GLN A 8 -21.35 46.25 -24.75
CA GLN A 8 -21.14 45.31 -25.87
C GLN A 8 -19.67 44.99 -26.15
N ALA A 9 -18.73 45.84 -25.70
CA ALA A 9 -17.30 45.60 -25.88
C ALA A 9 -16.74 44.59 -24.85
N ASP A 10 -17.29 44.59 -23.63
CA ASP A 10 -16.79 43.74 -22.53
C ASP A 10 -17.24 42.27 -22.67
N SER A 11 -18.47 42.03 -23.15
CA SER A 11 -18.99 40.67 -23.38
C SER A 11 -18.31 39.92 -24.54
N GLY A 12 -17.77 40.65 -25.53
CA GLY A 12 -16.98 40.08 -26.62
C GLY A 12 -15.55 39.69 -26.20
N LEU A 13 -15.00 40.38 -25.20
CA LEU A 13 -13.66 40.12 -24.67
C LEU A 13 -13.67 38.97 -23.65
N GLU A 14 -14.68 38.88 -22.78
CA GLU A 14 -14.86 37.72 -21.89
C GLU A 14 -15.06 36.42 -22.68
N GLY A 15 -15.87 36.43 -23.74
CA GLY A 15 -16.06 35.25 -24.61
C GLY A 15 -14.79 34.81 -25.36
N GLN A 16 -13.89 35.74 -25.70
CA GLN A 16 -12.61 35.43 -26.33
C GLN A 16 -11.56 34.97 -25.32
N ILE A 17 -11.60 35.48 -24.09
CA ILE A 17 -10.73 35.02 -22.99
C ILE A 17 -11.14 33.62 -22.55
N ASP A 18 -12.43 33.31 -22.43
CA ASP A 18 -12.91 31.96 -22.09
C ASP A 18 -12.65 30.96 -23.22
N ALA A 19 -12.88 31.33 -24.48
CA ALA A 19 -12.52 30.47 -25.62
C ALA A 19 -11.00 30.26 -25.73
N GLY A 20 -10.20 31.28 -25.39
CA GLY A 20 -8.74 31.21 -25.30
C GLY A 20 -8.27 30.34 -24.14
N LEU A 21 -8.90 30.44 -22.97
CA LEU A 21 -8.64 29.60 -21.79
C LEU A 21 -9.01 28.16 -22.06
N ASP A 22 -10.17 27.87 -22.65
CA ASP A 22 -10.58 26.52 -23.04
C ASP A 22 -9.68 25.94 -24.13
N THR A 23 -9.12 26.78 -25.01
CA THR A 23 -8.15 26.32 -26.02
C THR A 23 -6.75 26.10 -25.41
N ILE A 24 -6.36 26.86 -24.38
CA ILE A 24 -5.06 26.72 -23.68
C ILE A 24 -5.11 25.58 -22.64
N VAL A 25 -6.21 25.47 -21.90
CA VAL A 25 -6.53 24.36 -20.97
C VAL A 25 -6.82 23.09 -21.78
N GLY A 26 -7.54 23.17 -22.89
CA GLY A 26 -7.77 22.06 -23.82
C GLY A 26 -6.53 21.64 -24.62
N LYS A 27 -5.56 22.54 -24.85
CA LYS A 27 -4.24 22.17 -25.43
C LYS A 27 -3.27 21.63 -24.38
N ARG A 28 -3.35 22.04 -23.11
CA ARG A 28 -2.62 21.38 -21.99
C ARG A 28 -3.26 20.06 -21.58
N LEU A 29 -4.56 19.91 -21.83
CA LEU A 29 -5.31 18.65 -21.80
C LEU A 29 -5.54 18.11 -23.21
N LYS A 30 -4.56 18.26 -24.11
CA LYS A 30 -4.39 17.26 -25.17
C LYS A 30 -4.25 15.95 -24.41
N LYS A 31 -5.36 15.18 -24.35
CA LYS A 31 -5.41 13.84 -23.79
C LYS A 31 -4.12 13.17 -24.22
N PRO A 32 -3.16 12.93 -23.32
CA PRO A 32 -1.94 12.27 -23.71
C PRO A 32 -2.40 10.97 -24.35
N ASN A 33 -1.88 10.69 -25.52
CA ASN A 33 -2.19 9.49 -26.30
C ASN A 33 -2.34 8.28 -25.36
N GLY A 34 -3.60 7.92 -25.04
CA GLY A 34 -4.00 6.75 -24.28
C GLY A 34 -3.87 6.79 -22.73
N PRO A 35 -4.85 6.22 -21.99
CA PRO A 35 -4.80 6.03 -20.53
C PRO A 35 -3.71 5.04 -20.02
N VAL A 36 -2.83 4.53 -20.90
CA VAL A 36 -1.78 3.57 -20.53
C VAL A 36 -0.61 4.26 -19.81
N ASN A 37 -0.26 5.50 -20.18
CA ASN A 37 0.89 6.20 -19.58
C ASN A 37 0.62 6.73 -18.16
N GLY A 38 -0.62 7.16 -17.88
CA GLY A 38 -0.99 7.69 -16.56
C GLY A 38 -1.10 6.58 -15.51
N TYR A 39 -1.74 5.47 -15.85
CA TYR A 39 -1.88 4.31 -14.96
C TYR A 39 -0.55 3.63 -14.69
N GLU A 40 0.28 3.45 -15.70
CA GLU A 40 1.59 2.83 -15.52
C GLU A 40 2.52 3.71 -14.67
N TRP A 41 2.50 5.03 -14.87
CA TRP A 41 3.22 5.97 -14.00
C TRP A 41 2.72 5.91 -12.55
N HIS A 42 1.40 5.94 -12.34
CA HIS A 42 0.78 5.81 -11.02
C HIS A 42 1.20 4.52 -10.32
N MET A 43 1.05 3.38 -10.99
CA MET A 43 1.41 2.08 -10.43
C MET A 43 2.91 1.96 -10.14
N LYS A 44 3.77 2.56 -10.97
CA LYS A 44 5.21 2.60 -10.71
C LYS A 44 5.52 3.39 -9.46
N ARG A 45 4.88 4.56 -9.31
CA ARG A 45 5.01 5.45 -8.16
C ARG A 45 4.52 4.76 -6.90
N HIS A 46 3.31 4.21 -6.93
CA HIS A 46 2.71 3.46 -5.83
C HIS A 46 3.58 2.29 -5.39
N ALA A 47 4.06 1.45 -6.33
CA ALA A 47 4.94 0.34 -6.02
C ALA A 47 6.25 0.78 -5.34
N LYS A 48 6.85 1.88 -5.82
CA LYS A 48 8.08 2.44 -5.22
C LYS A 48 7.84 2.93 -3.79
N TYR A 49 6.79 3.70 -3.55
CA TYR A 49 6.53 4.26 -2.21
C TYR A 49 6.04 3.20 -1.22
N MET A 50 5.27 2.21 -1.65
CA MET A 50 4.96 1.05 -0.82
C MET A 50 6.25 0.33 -0.39
N ALA A 51 7.13 0.02 -1.34
CA ALA A 51 8.42 -0.60 -1.02
C ALA A 51 9.30 0.29 -0.12
N ALA A 52 9.35 1.59 -0.38
CA ALA A 52 10.14 2.54 0.41
C ALA A 52 9.62 2.68 1.85
N GLY A 53 8.29 2.73 2.05
CA GLY A 53 7.71 2.79 3.39
C GLY A 53 8.12 1.58 4.25
N PHE A 54 8.02 0.37 3.69
CA PHE A 54 8.51 -0.84 4.36
C PHE A 54 10.02 -0.86 4.56
N ALA A 55 10.80 -0.42 3.56
CA ALA A 55 12.26 -0.33 3.66
C ALA A 55 12.69 0.63 4.78
N VAL A 56 11.98 1.76 4.96
CA VAL A 56 12.24 2.72 6.03
C VAL A 56 11.97 2.09 7.40
N ILE A 57 10.83 1.40 7.58
CA ILE A 57 10.49 0.75 8.86
C ILE A 57 11.56 -0.28 9.24
N PHE A 58 11.80 -1.27 8.39
CA PHE A 58 12.74 -2.35 8.69
C PHE A 58 14.21 -1.90 8.65
N GLY A 59 14.53 -0.91 7.82
CA GLY A 59 15.84 -0.27 7.81
C GLY A 59 16.11 0.50 9.10
N GLY A 60 15.10 1.16 9.67
CA GLY A 60 15.19 1.79 10.99
C GLY A 60 15.42 0.79 12.12
N LEU A 61 14.74 -0.36 12.09
CA LEU A 61 14.99 -1.47 13.03
C LEU A 61 16.45 -1.96 12.92
N SER A 62 16.95 -2.11 11.69
CA SER A 62 18.35 -2.49 11.44
C SER A 62 19.35 -1.45 11.96
N ILE A 63 19.11 -0.17 11.72
CA ILE A 63 19.96 0.91 12.24
C ILE A 63 19.93 0.94 13.76
N GLY A 64 18.76 0.76 14.38
CA GLY A 64 18.62 0.63 15.83
C GLY A 64 19.49 -0.50 16.38
N ASP A 65 19.40 -1.69 15.78
CA ASP A 65 20.26 -2.82 16.14
C ASP A 65 21.76 -2.51 16.01
N PHE A 66 22.20 -1.81 14.97
CA PHE A 66 23.60 -1.40 14.85
C PHE A 66 24.01 -0.32 15.86
N LEU A 67 23.09 0.56 16.28
CA LEU A 67 23.38 1.58 17.30
C LEU A 67 23.66 0.97 18.67
N LYS A 68 23.16 -0.24 18.96
CA LYS A 68 23.51 -1.01 20.16
C LYS A 68 24.98 -1.43 20.23
N LEU A 69 25.76 -1.21 19.15
CA LEU A 69 27.22 -1.42 19.14
C LEU A 69 27.99 -0.21 19.68
N VAL A 70 27.35 0.95 19.79
CA VAL A 70 27.93 2.15 20.37
C VAL A 70 27.97 1.99 21.90
N PRO A 71 29.02 2.47 22.61
CA PRO A 71 29.06 2.40 24.06
C PRO A 71 27.82 3.03 24.68
N GLU A 72 27.26 2.39 25.72
CA GLU A 72 26.11 2.89 26.47
C GLU A 72 26.38 4.33 26.93
N ARG A 73 25.61 5.28 26.39
CA ARG A 73 25.63 6.68 26.82
C ARG A 73 24.25 7.04 27.35
N SER A 74 24.09 6.91 28.67
CA SER A 74 22.92 7.44 29.36
C SER A 74 23.04 8.97 29.49
N ASN A 75 22.65 9.69 28.45
CA ASN A 75 22.50 11.15 28.53
C ASN A 75 21.11 11.47 29.12
N ALA A 76 21.07 12.29 30.18
CA ALA A 76 19.83 12.72 30.84
C ALA A 76 18.82 13.36 29.86
N ASP A 77 19.31 14.12 28.88
CA ASP A 77 18.47 14.74 27.84
C ASP A 77 17.77 13.72 26.93
N THR A 78 18.39 12.56 26.70
CA THR A 78 17.81 11.50 25.85
C THR A 78 16.72 10.74 26.59
N GLN A 79 16.82 10.61 27.92
CA GLN A 79 15.73 10.07 28.74
C GLN A 79 14.49 10.96 28.73
N VAL A 80 14.65 12.29 28.72
CA VAL A 80 13.50 13.22 28.59
C VAL A 80 12.76 13.03 27.26
N VAL A 81 13.48 12.79 26.16
CA VAL A 81 12.88 12.50 24.86
C VAL A 81 12.15 11.15 24.88
N ILE A 82 12.72 10.13 25.51
CA ILE A 82 12.07 8.83 25.67
C ILE A 82 10.81 8.94 26.51
N ASP A 83 10.85 9.64 27.65
CA ASP A 83 9.68 9.86 28.49
C ASP A 83 8.58 10.62 27.73
N ALA A 84 8.96 11.54 26.84
CA ALA A 84 8.01 12.25 25.99
C ALA A 84 7.40 11.33 24.91
N ILE A 85 8.20 10.45 24.29
CA ILE A 85 7.73 9.45 23.32
C ILE A 85 6.86 8.41 24.02
N ASP A 86 7.26 7.91 25.19
CA ASP A 86 6.52 6.95 26.00
C ASP A 86 5.18 7.53 26.45
N LYS A 87 5.15 8.79 26.92
CA LYS A 87 3.89 9.51 27.19
C LYS A 87 3.01 9.68 25.94
N LEU A 88 3.61 9.91 24.77
CA LEU A 88 2.86 10.03 23.51
C LEU A 88 2.27 8.67 23.09
N VAL A 89 3.07 7.61 23.17
CA VAL A 89 2.67 6.23 22.88
C VAL A 89 1.59 5.81 23.87
N GLY A 90 1.82 5.94 25.17
CA GLY A 90 0.84 5.67 26.24
C GLY A 90 -0.48 6.41 26.02
N LYS A 91 -0.45 7.69 25.65
CA LYS A 91 -1.67 8.44 25.26
C LYS A 91 -2.36 7.87 24.02
N LEU A 92 -1.61 7.45 22.99
CA LEU A 92 -2.16 6.84 21.78
C LEU A 92 -2.68 5.42 22.02
N THR A 93 -2.08 4.67 22.94
CA THR A 93 -2.40 3.28 23.25
C THR A 93 -3.27 3.12 24.50
N ARG A 94 -3.69 4.20 25.15
CA ARG A 94 -4.38 4.20 26.46
C ARG A 94 -3.66 3.32 27.50
N ASP A 95 -2.35 3.48 27.63
CA ASP A 95 -1.49 2.76 28.58
C ASP A 95 -1.50 1.21 28.44
N VAL A 96 -1.95 0.67 27.30
CA VAL A 96 -1.92 -0.78 27.03
C VAL A 96 -0.49 -1.30 26.74
N VAL A 97 0.43 -0.41 26.36
CA VAL A 97 1.81 -0.74 26.02
C VAL A 97 2.72 -0.07 27.04
N GLU A 98 3.26 -0.85 27.97
CA GLU A 98 4.36 -0.43 28.83
C GLU A 98 5.68 -0.65 28.08
N LEU A 99 6.37 0.44 27.73
CA LEU A 99 7.73 0.35 27.21
C LEU A 99 8.70 0.02 28.37
N PRO A 100 9.77 -0.76 28.14
CA PRO A 100 10.71 -1.12 29.19
C PRO A 100 11.34 0.15 29.79
N THR A 101 11.25 0.26 31.13
CA THR A 101 11.55 1.46 31.94
C THR A 101 13.02 1.87 31.97
N VAL A 102 13.94 1.05 31.46
CA VAL A 102 15.35 1.41 31.27
C VAL A 102 15.82 0.83 29.94
N GLN A 103 15.95 1.70 28.93
CA GLN A 103 16.58 1.34 27.66
C GLN A 103 18.08 1.60 27.76
N ALA A 104 18.89 0.56 27.60
CA ALA A 104 20.36 0.67 27.59
C ALA A 104 20.89 1.54 26.43
N HIS A 105 20.14 1.60 25.32
CA HIS A 105 20.45 2.37 24.12
C HIS A 105 19.29 3.27 23.71
N PRO A 106 19.13 4.43 24.35
CA PRO A 106 18.01 5.32 24.11
C PRO A 106 17.97 5.85 22.65
N GLU A 107 19.14 6.02 22.03
CA GLU A 107 19.30 6.37 20.61
C GLU A 107 18.72 5.34 19.64
N SER A 108 18.85 4.03 19.95
CA SER A 108 18.31 2.94 19.13
C SER A 108 16.80 3.08 19.02
N PHE A 109 16.15 3.26 20.16
CA PHE A 109 14.70 3.36 20.24
C PHE A 109 14.14 4.60 19.55
N ILE A 110 14.80 5.76 19.70
CA ILE A 110 14.40 6.98 19.00
C ILE A 110 14.42 6.75 17.48
N VAL A 111 15.49 6.13 16.95
CA VAL A 111 15.59 5.84 15.51
C VAL A 111 14.53 4.84 15.06
N GLU A 112 14.29 3.78 15.83
CA GLU A 112 13.26 2.78 15.54
C GLU A 112 11.86 3.42 15.49
N MET A 113 11.52 4.26 16.47
CA MET A 113 10.23 4.96 16.51
C MET A 113 10.09 5.97 15.37
N LEU A 114 11.12 6.78 15.10
CA LEU A 114 11.11 7.73 13.99
C LEU A 114 10.92 7.01 12.65
N ALA A 115 11.59 5.88 12.45
CA ALA A 115 11.43 5.06 11.25
C ALA A 115 10.04 4.44 11.14
N LEU A 116 9.46 3.98 12.26
CA LEU A 116 8.08 3.49 12.31
C LEU A 116 7.09 4.58 11.90
N PHE A 117 7.21 5.78 12.46
CA PHE A 117 6.34 6.91 12.14
C PHE A 117 6.52 7.41 10.70
N ALA A 118 7.78 7.61 10.27
CA ALA A 118 8.08 8.08 8.92
C ALA A 118 7.63 7.07 7.86
N GLY A 119 7.97 5.80 8.05
CA GLY A 119 7.57 4.72 7.15
C GLY A 119 6.05 4.50 7.16
N GLY A 120 5.41 4.53 8.33
CA GLY A 120 3.96 4.47 8.48
C GLY A 120 3.25 5.62 7.76
N ALA A 121 3.77 6.85 7.87
CA ALA A 121 3.25 8.00 7.15
C ALA A 121 3.38 7.84 5.63
N ILE A 122 4.54 7.37 5.14
CA ILE A 122 4.72 7.08 3.71
C ILE A 122 3.68 6.06 3.24
N LEU A 123 3.48 4.97 3.97
CA LEU A 123 2.49 3.94 3.62
C LEU A 123 1.07 4.50 3.64
N TYR A 124 0.71 5.25 4.67
CA TYR A 124 -0.60 5.88 4.80
C TYR A 124 -0.92 6.78 3.60
N PHE A 125 -0.02 7.73 3.28
CA PHE A 125 -0.21 8.63 2.15
C PHE A 125 -0.18 7.89 0.80
N THR A 126 0.59 6.81 0.68
CA THR A 126 0.64 6.01 -0.55
C THR A 126 -0.64 5.20 -0.77
N ILE A 127 -1.28 4.73 0.31
CA ILE A 127 -2.58 4.08 0.25
C ILE A 127 -3.65 5.11 -0.10
N GLN A 128 -3.63 6.28 0.55
CA GLN A 128 -4.57 7.36 0.28
C GLN A 128 -4.49 7.85 -1.19
N ASP A 129 -3.28 8.13 -1.69
CA ASP A 129 -3.05 8.53 -3.09
C ASP A 129 -3.58 7.48 -4.08
N ASN A 130 -3.45 6.20 -3.75
CA ASN A 130 -4.00 5.13 -4.58
C ASN A 130 -5.54 5.04 -4.53
N ASP A 131 -6.15 5.31 -3.38
CA ASP A 131 -7.60 5.35 -3.23
C ASP A 131 -8.20 6.59 -3.92
N ASP A 132 -7.52 7.73 -3.84
CA ASP A 132 -7.88 8.95 -4.58
C ASP A 132 -7.79 8.71 -6.10
N TYR A 133 -6.71 8.06 -6.56
CA TYR A 133 -6.57 7.69 -7.97
C TYR A 133 -7.71 6.78 -8.44
N ARG A 134 -8.10 5.77 -7.65
CA ARG A 134 -9.21 4.86 -7.99
C ARG A 134 -10.57 5.55 -7.99
N THR A 135 -10.74 6.58 -7.17
CA THR A 135 -11.96 7.37 -7.14
C THR A 135 -12.14 8.18 -8.43
N VAL A 136 -11.04 8.72 -8.97
CA VAL A 136 -11.06 9.51 -10.22
C VAL A 136 -11.05 8.61 -11.46
N PHE A 137 -10.20 7.57 -11.47
CA PHE A 137 -10.01 6.65 -12.59
C PHE A 137 -10.57 5.27 -12.23
N ASN A 138 -11.89 5.19 -12.10
CA ASN A 138 -12.58 4.00 -11.62
C ASN A 138 -12.60 2.80 -12.60
N HIS A 139 -12.29 3.03 -13.88
CA HIS A 139 -12.29 1.98 -14.88
C HIS A 139 -11.25 2.23 -15.97
N ILE A 140 -10.46 1.20 -16.28
CA ILE A 140 -9.44 1.23 -17.33
C ILE A 140 -9.84 0.24 -18.42
N THR A 141 -10.06 0.76 -19.62
CA THR A 141 -10.51 -0.03 -20.77
C THR A 141 -9.38 -0.72 -21.53
N ARG A 142 -8.17 -0.14 -21.54
CA ARG A 142 -7.02 -0.69 -22.29
C ARG A 142 -6.34 -1.80 -21.50
N ARG A 143 -6.43 -3.02 -22.01
CA ARG A 143 -5.75 -4.20 -21.46
C ARG A 143 -4.33 -4.36 -22.03
N TYR A 144 -3.46 -5.00 -21.26
CA TYR A 144 -2.10 -5.37 -21.71
C TYR A 144 -2.15 -6.59 -22.63
N THR A 145 -1.23 -6.65 -23.60
CA THR A 145 -1.10 -7.83 -24.46
C THR A 145 -0.62 -9.06 -23.67
N PRO A 146 -0.93 -10.30 -24.11
CA PRO A 146 -0.44 -11.52 -23.45
C PRO A 146 1.09 -11.59 -23.35
N ALA A 147 1.82 -11.00 -24.31
CA ALA A 147 3.27 -10.90 -24.26
C ALA A 147 3.75 -9.99 -23.12
N GLN A 148 3.13 -8.83 -22.94
CA GLN A 148 3.43 -7.90 -21.84
C GLN A 148 3.09 -8.51 -20.47
N VAL A 149 1.96 -9.23 -20.37
CA VAL A 149 1.57 -9.94 -19.14
C VAL A 149 2.62 -11.00 -18.78
N ARG A 150 3.04 -11.83 -19.75
CA ARG A 150 4.08 -12.85 -19.53
C ARG A 150 5.42 -12.23 -19.13
N ALA A 151 5.83 -11.15 -19.78
CA ALA A 151 7.07 -10.44 -19.43
C ALA A 151 7.00 -9.87 -18.00
N ALA A 152 5.88 -9.24 -17.62
CA ALA A 152 5.67 -8.72 -16.27
C ALA A 152 5.67 -9.83 -15.21
N ARG A 153 5.03 -10.98 -15.47
CA ARG A 153 5.05 -12.14 -14.57
C ARG A 153 6.45 -12.71 -14.40
N ARG A 154 7.24 -12.80 -15.48
CA ARG A 154 8.65 -13.23 -15.41
C ARG A 154 9.47 -12.25 -14.57
N SER A 155 9.32 -10.95 -14.80
CA SER A 155 10.03 -9.95 -13.98
C SER A 155 9.60 -10.03 -12.52
N GLN A 156 8.31 -10.20 -12.24
CA GLN A 156 7.79 -10.34 -10.88
C GLN A 156 8.38 -11.58 -10.20
N ALA A 157 8.35 -12.73 -10.86
CA ALA A 157 8.95 -13.97 -10.33
C ALA A 157 10.45 -13.82 -10.06
N ALA A 158 11.19 -13.15 -10.95
CA ALA A 158 12.61 -12.88 -10.75
C ALA A 158 12.85 -12.02 -9.51
N TRP A 159 12.14 -10.88 -9.36
CA TRP A 159 12.30 -10.01 -8.18
C TRP A 159 11.87 -10.69 -6.88
N LEU A 160 10.79 -11.48 -6.90
CA LEU A 160 10.36 -12.29 -5.76
C LEU A 160 11.44 -13.29 -5.35
N ALA A 161 11.98 -14.04 -6.32
CA ALA A 161 13.03 -15.01 -6.09
C ALA A 161 14.30 -14.36 -5.55
N THR A 162 14.73 -13.22 -6.12
CA THR A 162 15.91 -12.50 -5.65
C THR A 162 15.71 -11.94 -4.24
N GLY A 163 14.54 -11.35 -3.94
CA GLY A 163 14.24 -10.85 -2.59
C GLY A 163 14.23 -11.97 -1.55
N ALA A 164 13.60 -13.11 -1.87
CA ALA A 164 13.60 -14.29 -1.00
C ALA A 164 15.01 -14.89 -0.83
N ALA A 165 15.81 -14.93 -1.90
CA ALA A 165 17.18 -15.43 -1.87
C ALA A 165 18.10 -14.53 -1.02
N ILE A 166 17.91 -13.20 -1.03
CA ILE A 166 18.66 -12.29 -0.16
C ILE A 166 18.34 -12.59 1.32
N ILE A 167 17.06 -12.69 1.67
CA ILE A 167 16.65 -12.98 3.05
C ILE A 167 17.19 -14.34 3.49
N ALA A 168 16.92 -15.40 2.71
CA ALA A 168 17.33 -16.75 3.05
C ALA A 168 18.86 -16.88 3.07
N GLY A 169 19.56 -16.31 2.09
CA GLY A 169 21.00 -16.37 1.95
C GLY A 169 21.73 -15.66 3.08
N VAL A 170 21.32 -14.42 3.43
CA VAL A 170 21.93 -13.69 4.55
C VAL A 170 21.67 -14.41 5.86
N ASN A 171 20.45 -14.86 6.13
CA ASN A 171 20.16 -15.56 7.38
C ASN A 171 20.87 -16.92 7.46
N ALA A 172 21.01 -17.64 6.36
CA ALA A 172 21.81 -18.88 6.32
C ALA A 172 23.29 -18.60 6.59
N LEU A 173 23.86 -17.54 6.00
CA LEU A 173 25.24 -17.14 6.28
C LEU A 173 25.43 -16.71 7.74
N LEU A 174 24.47 -16.00 8.33
CA LEU A 174 24.52 -15.63 9.74
C LEU A 174 24.52 -16.87 10.65
N VAL A 175 23.69 -17.87 10.36
CA VAL A 175 23.67 -19.13 11.12
C VAL A 175 25.00 -19.88 11.04
N LEU A 176 25.65 -19.84 9.88
CA LEU A 176 26.91 -20.56 9.63
C LEU A 176 28.14 -19.83 10.17
N LEU A 177 28.19 -18.50 10.05
CA LEU A 177 29.43 -17.71 10.24
C LEU A 177 29.39 -16.83 11.49
N ALA A 178 28.21 -16.49 12.01
CA ALA A 178 28.07 -15.43 13.00
C ALA A 178 27.92 -15.95 14.45
N GLN A 179 28.31 -17.20 14.73
CA GLN A 179 28.18 -17.79 16.07
C GLN A 179 28.95 -17.04 17.16
N SER A 180 30.04 -16.35 16.79
CA SER A 180 30.86 -15.54 17.69
C SER A 180 30.63 -14.03 17.56
N TRP A 181 29.70 -13.61 16.70
CA TRP A 181 29.48 -12.19 16.43
C TRP A 181 28.60 -11.57 17.51
N PRO A 182 28.75 -10.26 17.78
CA PRO A 182 27.84 -9.56 18.67
C PRO A 182 26.39 -9.69 18.17
N THR A 183 25.46 -9.93 19.09
CA THR A 183 24.03 -10.11 18.78
C THR A 183 23.47 -8.94 17.99
N ALA A 184 23.86 -7.71 18.35
CA ALA A 184 23.53 -6.47 17.64
C ALA A 184 23.97 -6.46 16.16
N VAL A 185 25.14 -7.02 15.81
CA VAL A 185 25.56 -7.15 14.40
C VAL A 185 24.67 -8.16 13.68
N THR A 186 24.40 -9.31 14.32
CA THR A 186 23.60 -10.37 13.70
C THR A 186 22.14 -9.98 13.50
N SER A 187 21.53 -9.31 14.48
CA SER A 187 20.16 -8.79 14.38
C SER A 187 20.10 -7.64 13.38
N GLY A 188 21.07 -6.71 13.41
CA GLY A 188 21.15 -5.60 12.45
C GLY A 188 21.25 -6.07 11.01
N LEU A 189 22.11 -7.07 10.72
CA LEU A 189 22.23 -7.66 9.38
C LEU A 189 21.00 -8.47 8.97
N SER A 190 20.39 -9.22 9.89
CA SER A 190 19.15 -9.94 9.62
C SER A 190 18.02 -8.97 9.26
N SER A 191 17.79 -7.95 10.11
CA SER A 191 16.81 -6.88 9.89
C SER A 191 17.06 -6.12 8.58
N LEU A 192 18.33 -5.85 8.22
CA LEU A 192 18.68 -5.21 6.94
C LEU A 192 18.31 -6.09 5.74
N SER A 193 18.62 -7.39 5.82
CA SER A 193 18.29 -8.35 4.75
C SER A 193 16.79 -8.46 4.55
N ILE A 194 16.02 -8.42 5.64
CA ILE A 194 14.56 -8.41 5.64
C ILE A 194 14.06 -7.11 5.00
N ALA A 195 14.61 -5.95 5.38
CA ALA A 195 14.24 -4.66 4.80
C ALA A 195 14.40 -4.65 3.27
N VAL A 196 15.58 -5.04 2.78
CA VAL A 196 15.89 -5.06 1.34
C VAL A 196 15.05 -6.11 0.62
N GLY A 197 14.98 -7.33 1.14
CA GLY A 197 14.25 -8.43 0.52
C GLY A 197 12.75 -8.18 0.45
N LEU A 198 12.13 -7.69 1.54
CA LEU A 198 10.71 -7.34 1.56
C LEU A 198 10.41 -6.16 0.64
N ALA A 199 11.26 -5.13 0.59
CA ALA A 199 11.08 -4.01 -0.33
C ALA A 199 11.05 -4.48 -1.80
N MET A 200 11.95 -5.39 -2.18
CA MET A 200 11.96 -6.00 -3.52
C MET A 200 10.71 -6.83 -3.79
N ILE A 201 10.29 -7.66 -2.83
CA ILE A 201 9.09 -8.48 -2.93
C ILE A 201 7.85 -7.60 -3.12
N LEU A 202 7.68 -6.58 -2.29
CA LEU A 202 6.54 -5.66 -2.34
C LEU A 202 6.54 -4.84 -3.63
N TYR A 203 7.69 -4.28 -4.01
CA TYR A 203 7.82 -3.56 -5.28
C TYR A 203 7.36 -4.44 -6.44
N SER A 204 7.86 -5.68 -6.50
CA SER A 204 7.52 -6.64 -7.55
C SER A 204 6.04 -7.02 -7.55
N TYR A 205 5.42 -7.14 -6.38
CA TYR A 205 4.00 -7.47 -6.24
C TYR A 205 3.11 -6.36 -6.79
N TYR A 206 3.33 -5.11 -6.37
CA TYR A 206 2.54 -3.97 -6.85
C TYR A 206 2.84 -3.63 -8.32
N TRP A 207 4.11 -3.65 -8.73
CA TRP A 207 4.49 -3.37 -10.11
C TRP A 207 4.08 -4.49 -11.07
N GLY A 208 4.24 -5.75 -10.68
CA GLY A 208 3.76 -6.91 -11.41
C GLY A 208 2.23 -6.92 -11.53
N GLY A 209 1.54 -6.54 -10.45
CA GLY A 209 0.09 -6.45 -10.38
C GLY A 209 -0.54 -5.47 -11.37
N ARG A 210 0.19 -4.47 -11.87
CA ARG A 210 -0.31 -3.47 -12.82
C ARG A 210 -0.90 -4.06 -14.11
N VAL A 211 -0.45 -5.26 -14.53
CA VAL A 211 -0.96 -5.87 -15.78
C VAL A 211 -2.33 -6.50 -15.60
N ASN A 212 -2.79 -6.69 -14.36
CA ASN A 212 -4.10 -7.22 -14.07
C ASN A 212 -5.12 -6.08 -13.96
N VAL A 213 -5.53 -5.56 -15.11
CA VAL A 213 -6.46 -4.43 -15.22
C VAL A 213 -7.85 -4.82 -14.69
N GLY A 214 -8.31 -6.05 -14.91
CA GLY A 214 -9.58 -6.52 -14.35
C GLY A 214 -9.60 -6.48 -12.82
N LYS A 215 -8.50 -6.89 -12.17
CA LYS A 215 -8.36 -6.74 -10.71
C LYS A 215 -8.39 -5.27 -10.26
N TYR A 216 -7.80 -4.38 -11.04
CA TYR A 216 -7.86 -2.95 -10.76
C TYR A 216 -9.30 -2.43 -10.84
N ASN A 217 -10.00 -2.71 -11.94
CA ASN A 217 -11.37 -2.27 -12.18
C ASN A 217 -12.31 -2.79 -11.08
N PHE A 218 -12.23 -4.08 -10.76
CA PHE A 218 -13.01 -4.70 -9.69
C PHE A 218 -12.83 -3.97 -8.35
N HIS A 219 -11.59 -3.71 -7.94
CA HIS A 219 -11.34 -2.99 -6.67
C HIS A 219 -11.70 -1.50 -6.72
N ALA A 220 -11.66 -0.88 -7.91
CA ALA A 220 -12.05 0.51 -8.09
C ALA A 220 -13.58 0.70 -8.03
N MET A 221 -14.37 -0.34 -8.33
CA MET A 221 -15.84 -0.31 -8.20
C MET A 221 -16.34 0.05 -6.80
N ARG A 222 -15.54 -0.20 -5.75
CA ARG A 222 -15.84 0.22 -4.37
C ARG A 222 -16.10 1.73 -4.27
N PHE A 223 -15.39 2.55 -5.05
CA PHE A 223 -15.41 4.01 -4.96
C PHE A 223 -16.46 4.65 -5.87
N VAL A 224 -17.06 3.89 -6.78
CA VAL A 224 -18.11 4.40 -7.68
C VAL A 224 -19.41 4.59 -6.91
N ASN A 225 -20.10 5.72 -7.04
CA ASN A 225 -21.37 5.93 -6.35
C ASN A 225 -22.48 5.04 -6.93
N ILE A 226 -23.29 4.39 -6.08
CA ILE A 226 -24.42 3.53 -6.49
C ILE A 226 -25.42 4.33 -7.34
N TYR A 227 -25.65 5.60 -7.00
CA TYR A 227 -26.58 6.45 -7.75
C TYR A 227 -26.02 6.90 -9.12
N GLN A 228 -24.70 6.95 -9.27
CA GLN A 228 -24.07 7.22 -10.57
C GLN A 228 -24.12 5.99 -11.48
N LEU A 229 -24.04 4.79 -10.91
CA LEU A 229 -24.25 3.53 -11.61
C LEU A 229 -25.67 3.45 -12.18
N SER A 230 -26.69 3.76 -11.36
CA SER A 230 -28.08 3.71 -11.81
C SER A 230 -28.44 4.80 -12.83
N LYS A 231 -27.87 6.02 -12.70
CA LYS A 231 -28.19 7.16 -13.56
C LYS A 231 -27.55 7.09 -14.95
N ASN A 232 -26.34 6.53 -15.06
CA ASN A 232 -25.66 6.33 -16.36
C ASN A 232 -26.26 5.17 -17.19
N GLU A 233 -27.26 4.48 -16.64
CA GLU A 233 -27.90 3.29 -17.19
C GLU A 233 -29.42 3.43 -17.34
N GLU A 234 -30.00 4.63 -17.14
CA GLU A 234 -31.38 4.94 -17.54
C GLU A 234 -31.55 4.65 -19.04
N GLY A 235 -32.24 3.54 -19.37
CA GLY A 235 -32.47 3.05 -20.73
C GLY A 235 -31.65 1.83 -21.18
N ARG A 236 -30.83 1.21 -20.32
CA ARG A 236 -30.14 -0.08 -20.57
C ARG A 236 -30.82 -1.24 -19.83
N ASP A 237 -30.61 -2.47 -20.32
CA ASP A 237 -31.16 -3.72 -19.75
C ASP A 237 -30.97 -3.80 -18.23
N GLU A 238 -32.05 -4.03 -17.48
CA GLU A 238 -32.06 -4.13 -16.01
C GLU A 238 -31.06 -5.17 -15.45
N ARG A 239 -30.74 -6.19 -16.25
CA ARG A 239 -29.80 -7.26 -15.90
C ARG A 239 -28.36 -6.75 -15.78
N ILE A 240 -27.94 -5.81 -16.63
CA ILE A 240 -26.58 -5.23 -16.61
C ILE A 240 -26.39 -4.37 -15.35
N ASN A 241 -27.45 -3.67 -14.94
CA ASN A 241 -27.45 -2.86 -13.73
C ASN A 241 -27.34 -3.73 -12.46
N TYR A 242 -28.07 -4.86 -12.43
CA TYR A 242 -27.97 -5.83 -11.33
C TYR A 242 -26.55 -6.40 -11.17
N ASP A 243 -25.91 -6.79 -12.28
CA ASP A 243 -24.56 -7.37 -12.24
C ASP A 243 -23.50 -6.37 -11.76
N ARG A 244 -23.61 -5.08 -12.13
CA ARG A 244 -22.70 -4.03 -11.63
C ARG A 244 -22.90 -3.69 -10.16
N ILE A 245 -24.14 -3.70 -9.68
CA ILE A 245 -24.42 -3.55 -8.24
C ILE A 245 -23.84 -4.74 -7.48
N ALA A 246 -24.01 -5.96 -7.98
CA ALA A 246 -23.45 -7.17 -7.39
C ALA A 246 -21.92 -7.14 -7.37
N GLU A 247 -21.27 -6.70 -8.45
CA GLU A 247 -19.82 -6.51 -8.52
C GLU A 247 -19.32 -5.54 -7.45
N LYS A 248 -19.97 -4.38 -7.31
CA LYS A 248 -19.63 -3.40 -6.28
C LYS A 248 -19.77 -3.97 -4.87
N GLN A 249 -20.88 -4.66 -4.58
CA GLN A 249 -21.08 -5.28 -3.27
C GLN A 249 -20.00 -6.31 -2.97
N LEU A 250 -19.64 -7.15 -3.96
CA LEU A 250 -18.59 -8.13 -3.81
C LEU A 250 -17.23 -7.47 -3.57
N SER A 251 -16.90 -6.39 -4.29
CA SER A 251 -15.66 -5.62 -4.04
C SER A 251 -15.62 -5.02 -2.64
N TYR A 252 -16.76 -4.58 -2.11
CA TYR A 252 -16.85 -4.06 -0.74
C TYR A 252 -16.60 -5.18 0.27
N TRP A 253 -17.28 -6.32 0.13
CA TRP A 253 -17.11 -7.48 1.00
C TRP A 253 -15.69 -8.06 0.97
N ALA A 254 -15.06 -8.11 -0.20
CA ALA A 254 -13.67 -8.53 -0.35
C ALA A 254 -12.72 -7.69 0.51
N ASN A 255 -12.95 -6.37 0.58
CA ASN A 255 -12.16 -5.48 1.42
C ASN A 255 -12.45 -5.67 2.91
N VAL A 256 -13.72 -5.80 3.29
CA VAL A 256 -14.13 -6.03 4.68
C VAL A 256 -13.56 -7.33 5.23
N LEU A 257 -13.59 -8.42 4.45
CA LEU A 257 -12.98 -9.70 4.82
C LEU A 257 -11.48 -9.58 5.08
N GLY A 258 -10.77 -8.82 4.24
CA GLY A 258 -9.35 -8.55 4.46
C GLY A 258 -9.09 -7.79 5.77
N LEU A 259 -9.92 -6.80 6.08
CA LEU A 259 -9.81 -6.00 7.30
C LEU A 259 -10.14 -6.83 8.55
N LEU A 260 -11.17 -7.69 8.48
CA LEU A 260 -11.51 -8.65 9.53
C LEU A 260 -10.38 -9.63 9.78
N ALA A 261 -9.73 -10.16 8.73
CA ALA A 261 -8.59 -11.06 8.89
C ALA A 261 -7.43 -10.40 9.65
N ILE A 262 -7.14 -9.13 9.35
CA ILE A 262 -6.14 -8.33 10.07
C ILE A 262 -6.55 -8.14 11.54
N VAL A 263 -7.79 -7.71 11.80
CA VAL A 263 -8.29 -7.49 13.17
C VAL A 263 -8.24 -8.76 14.01
N ILE A 264 -8.66 -9.89 13.46
CA ILE A 264 -8.62 -11.19 14.14
C ILE A 264 -7.17 -11.61 14.38
N GLY A 265 -6.29 -11.47 13.38
CA GLY A 265 -4.88 -11.83 13.51
C GLY A 265 -4.15 -11.00 14.56
N VAL A 266 -4.33 -9.68 14.54
CA VAL A 266 -3.75 -8.75 15.52
C VAL A 266 -4.35 -8.97 16.91
N GLY A 267 -5.68 -9.12 17.00
CA GLY A 267 -6.36 -9.38 18.27
C GLY A 267 -5.90 -10.69 18.93
N ALA A 268 -5.75 -11.76 18.14
CA ALA A 268 -5.21 -13.03 18.63
C ALA A 268 -3.74 -12.93 19.03
N ALA A 269 -2.91 -12.23 18.26
CA ALA A 269 -1.51 -12.00 18.60
C ALA A 269 -1.35 -11.19 19.89
N LEU A 270 -2.14 -10.13 20.06
CA LEU A 270 -2.19 -9.33 21.29
C LEU A 270 -2.68 -10.17 22.47
N ALA A 271 -3.70 -11.01 22.29
CA ALA A 271 -4.15 -11.92 23.34
C ALA A 271 -3.04 -12.87 23.80
N LEU A 272 -2.28 -13.48 22.86
CA LEU A 272 -1.15 -14.36 23.16
C LEU A 272 0.09 -13.63 23.70
N TYR A 273 0.18 -12.30 23.54
CA TYR A 273 1.28 -11.50 24.06
C TYR A 273 0.99 -10.94 25.45
N CYS A 274 -0.21 -10.39 25.64
CA CYS A 274 -0.59 -9.64 26.83
C CYS A 274 -1.27 -10.50 27.92
N LEU A 275 -2.01 -11.56 27.57
CA LEU A 275 -2.76 -12.33 28.57
C LEU A 275 -1.84 -13.33 29.30
N PRO A 276 -1.70 -13.22 30.64
CA PRO A 276 -0.77 -14.08 31.40
C PRO A 276 -1.04 -15.58 31.25
N THR A 277 -2.31 -15.96 31.10
CA THR A 277 -2.75 -17.36 30.95
C THR A 277 -2.46 -17.95 29.56
N LEU A 278 -2.27 -17.11 28.55
CA LEU A 278 -2.08 -17.50 27.15
C LEU A 278 -0.73 -17.06 26.60
N LYS A 279 0.17 -16.53 27.44
CA LYS A 279 1.44 -15.96 27.01
C LYS A 279 2.31 -17.04 26.36
N THR A 280 2.64 -16.88 25.08
CA THR A 280 3.54 -17.81 24.37
C THR A 280 4.60 -17.06 23.56
N PRO A 281 5.80 -17.62 23.36
CA PRO A 281 6.78 -17.08 22.40
C PRO A 281 6.27 -17.18 20.94
N TYR A 282 5.19 -17.92 20.71
CA TYR A 282 4.56 -18.14 19.41
C TYR A 282 3.39 -17.18 19.14
N PHE A 283 3.36 -16.03 19.80
CA PHE A 283 2.31 -15.01 19.63
C PHE A 283 2.13 -14.53 18.17
N TRP A 284 3.16 -14.71 17.33
CA TRP A 284 3.13 -14.37 15.91
C TRP A 284 2.39 -15.40 15.03
N ILE A 285 2.17 -16.63 15.51
CA ILE A 285 1.54 -17.71 14.72
C ILE A 285 0.12 -17.31 14.24
N PRO A 286 -0.79 -16.81 15.10
CA PRO A 286 -2.11 -16.38 14.64
C PRO A 286 -2.04 -15.29 13.56
N LEU A 287 -1.07 -14.38 13.66
CA LEU A 287 -0.87 -13.33 12.68
C LEU A 287 -0.45 -13.91 11.32
N ALA A 288 0.48 -14.87 11.32
CA ALA A 288 0.89 -15.59 10.11
C ALA A 288 -0.26 -16.41 9.50
N VAL A 289 -1.01 -17.15 10.33
CA VAL A 289 -2.15 -17.96 9.89
C VAL A 289 -3.24 -17.09 9.27
N MET A 290 -3.64 -16.02 9.95
CA MET A 290 -4.69 -15.12 9.45
C MET A 290 -4.25 -14.38 8.19
N LEU A 291 -2.96 -14.06 8.05
CA LEU A 291 -2.41 -13.49 6.82
C LEU A 291 -2.52 -14.48 5.64
N VAL A 292 -2.17 -15.76 5.84
CA VAL A 292 -2.31 -16.80 4.80
C VAL A 292 -3.77 -17.01 4.42
N VAL A 293 -4.65 -17.17 5.41
CA VAL A 293 -6.10 -17.35 5.19
C VAL A 293 -6.67 -16.13 4.44
N GLY A 294 -6.34 -14.92 4.87
CA GLY A 294 -6.79 -13.69 4.23
C GLY A 294 -6.33 -13.56 2.77
N LEU A 295 -5.07 -13.94 2.48
CA LEU A 295 -4.55 -13.95 1.11
C LEU A 295 -5.26 -14.98 0.22
N VAL A 296 -5.51 -16.19 0.73
CA VAL A 296 -6.20 -17.26 -0.01
C VAL A 296 -7.65 -16.86 -0.30
N VAL A 297 -8.38 -16.38 0.71
CA VAL A 297 -9.77 -15.93 0.54
C VAL A 297 -9.84 -14.80 -0.47
N ARG A 298 -8.93 -13.81 -0.37
CA ARG A 298 -8.87 -12.71 -1.33
C ARG A 298 -8.58 -13.19 -2.75
N TRP A 299 -7.66 -14.13 -2.91
CA TRP A 299 -7.34 -14.70 -4.22
C TRP A 299 -8.54 -15.40 -4.85
N ILE A 300 -9.31 -16.17 -4.08
CA ILE A 300 -10.53 -16.85 -4.56
C ILE A 300 -11.59 -15.82 -4.98
N VAL A 301 -11.82 -14.78 -4.17
CA VAL A 301 -12.81 -13.74 -4.46
C VAL A 301 -12.42 -12.92 -5.70
N ASP A 302 -11.15 -12.53 -5.81
CA ASP A 302 -10.64 -11.79 -6.96
C ASP A 302 -10.76 -12.63 -8.25
N ASP A 303 -10.40 -13.91 -8.22
CA ASP A 303 -10.51 -14.81 -9.39
C ASP A 303 -11.97 -15.03 -9.82
N TYR A 304 -12.87 -15.26 -8.85
CA TYR A 304 -14.31 -15.35 -9.13
C TYR A 304 -14.86 -14.06 -9.76
N ALA A 305 -14.53 -12.91 -9.16
CA ALA A 305 -15.01 -11.62 -9.63
C ALA A 305 -14.54 -11.31 -11.05
N ILE A 306 -13.24 -11.53 -11.33
CA ILE A 306 -12.67 -11.29 -12.65
C ILE A 306 -13.35 -12.19 -13.70
N ARG A 307 -13.53 -13.48 -13.42
CA ARG A 307 -14.17 -14.40 -14.39
C ARG A 307 -15.64 -14.05 -14.64
N LYS A 308 -16.37 -13.62 -13.62
CA LYS A 308 -17.80 -13.34 -13.72
C LYS A 308 -18.12 -11.98 -14.35
N PHE A 309 -17.38 -10.94 -13.99
CA PHE A 309 -17.73 -9.56 -14.34
C PHE A 309 -16.81 -8.95 -15.42
N GLU A 310 -15.54 -9.37 -15.48
CA GLU A 310 -14.55 -8.85 -16.44
C GLU A 310 -14.23 -9.85 -17.56
N GLY A 311 -14.52 -11.14 -17.38
CA GLY A 311 -14.21 -12.24 -18.31
C GLY A 311 -15.19 -12.41 -19.47
N ALA A 312 -16.29 -11.65 -19.51
CA ALA A 312 -17.26 -11.72 -20.60
C ALA A 312 -16.82 -10.99 -21.89
N ASP A 313 -15.79 -10.12 -21.81
CA ASP A 313 -15.18 -9.46 -22.98
C ASP A 313 -14.03 -10.28 -23.62
N ASP A 314 -13.74 -11.48 -23.10
CA ASP A 314 -12.66 -12.36 -23.58
C ASP A 314 -13.13 -13.28 -24.74
N ASP A 315 -13.78 -12.72 -25.76
CA ASP A 315 -13.81 -13.33 -27.11
C ASP A 315 -12.42 -13.35 -27.78
N VAL A 316 -11.36 -13.01 -27.03
CA VAL A 316 -9.98 -13.34 -27.36
C VAL A 316 -9.58 -14.58 -26.57
N LYS A 317 -9.93 -15.74 -27.13
CA LYS A 317 -9.54 -17.07 -26.66
C LYS A 317 -8.04 -17.14 -26.34
N ILE A 318 -7.74 -17.69 -25.17
CA ILE A 318 -6.42 -18.19 -24.74
C ILE A 318 -5.96 -19.31 -25.69
#